data_AF-A0A6B0VBY3-F1
#
_entry.id   AF-A0A6B0VBY3-F1
#
_cell.length_a   1.000
_cell.length_b   1.000
_cell.length_c   1.000
_cell.angle_alpha   90.00
_cell.angle_beta   90.00
_cell.angle_gamma   90.00
#
_symmetry.space_group_name_H-M   'P 1'
#
loop_
_entity.id
_entity.type
_entity.pdbx_description
1 polymer ?
#
loop_
_entity_poly.entity_id
_entity_poly.type
_entity_poly.pdbx_seq_one_letter_code
_entity_poly.pdbx_strand_id
1 'polypeptide(L)'
;MMDDYIDEEEEIAMILLSSSLLALEEEEQRAPKKQRRRRRWWVRPCLRDRERTGQASCLLPRLRSYDEEYYRDFLRMPPRSFDTLLSLVGPHITKEETRFRRPISPDDRLALAVRFLAAGETLRSSSYNFLCGRTTACKIVSEVCAAIWDILSPIYVVCPKTADAWIRVAGEFEERWNLPHCLGAIDGKHVSIECPAKSCSQDRNYKNGFSKSLLAVSDAYYRFLYVEIGHHGSESDGGIFARSELQRRIVADQQGIPPDSDLGNIGTVPYFLVGDEAFPLKKYLMRPYPRKSLQPTRTEGQTDGTDQAPDEERPPAEREACNRRRIFNYRLSRGRRVVENAFGILAQKWRILRRPFRANTENTSRYVAACIALHNFLLKESQVSSTSYCPPGTGDTDDWEGNERGGSWRAEPNSTAALTSQSGTRGRPTSLAYAMRDKLSHYFITAGKVPWQDDMV
;
A
#
# COMPACT_ATOMS: atom_id res chain seq x y z
N MET A 1 -28.85 -5.25 -41.94
CA MET A 1 -28.56 -3.83 -42.17
C MET A 1 -29.50 -3.05 -41.28
N MET A 2 -29.04 -2.75 -40.08
CA MET A 2 -29.78 -1.97 -39.08
C MET A 2 -28.75 -0.94 -38.66
N ASP A 3 -28.70 0.16 -39.42
CA ASP A 3 -27.78 1.26 -39.18
C ASP A 3 -28.34 2.10 -38.04
N ASP A 4 -27.48 2.28 -37.03
CA ASP A 4 -27.66 3.15 -35.88
C ASP A 4 -27.81 4.60 -36.34
N TYR A 5 -29.03 5.13 -36.25
CA TYR A 5 -29.30 6.56 -36.38
C TYR A 5 -28.94 7.20 -35.03
N ILE A 6 -27.71 7.70 -34.89
CA ILE A 6 -27.35 8.60 -33.79
C ILE A 6 -28.21 9.86 -33.99
N ASP A 7 -28.98 10.21 -32.96
CA ASP A 7 -29.94 11.30 -32.99
C ASP A 7 -29.20 12.63 -33.22
N GLU A 8 -29.65 13.47 -34.17
CA GLU A 8 -28.98 14.74 -34.50
C GLU A 8 -28.80 15.64 -33.27
N GLU A 9 -29.67 15.49 -32.27
CA GLU A 9 -29.55 16.17 -30.97
C GLU A 9 -28.32 15.74 -30.16
N GLU A 10 -27.94 14.46 -30.18
CA GLU A 10 -26.73 13.96 -29.49
C GLU A 10 -25.46 14.48 -30.16
N GLU A 11 -25.46 14.58 -31.49
CA GLU A 11 -24.32 15.12 -32.25
C GLU A 11 -24.13 16.61 -31.97
N ILE A 12 -25.23 17.38 -31.92
CA ILE A 12 -25.22 18.79 -31.52
C ILE A 12 -24.75 18.96 -30.07
N ALA A 13 -25.21 18.11 -29.14
CA ALA A 13 -24.78 18.15 -27.74
C ALA A 13 -23.28 17.84 -27.58
N MET A 14 -22.75 16.86 -28.33
CA MET A 14 -21.33 16.53 -28.38
C MET A 14 -20.48 17.69 -28.92
N ILE A 15 -20.94 18.36 -29.99
CA ILE A 15 -20.24 19.51 -30.57
C ILE A 15 -20.22 20.66 -29.56
N LEU A 16 -21.35 20.97 -28.91
CA LEU A 16 -21.45 22.02 -27.91
C LEU A 16 -20.55 21.74 -26.69
N LEU A 17 -20.53 20.51 -26.20
CA LEU A 17 -19.63 20.09 -25.12
C LEU A 17 -18.16 20.25 -25.51
N SER A 18 -17.77 19.82 -26.72
CA SER A 18 -16.38 19.95 -27.19
C SER A 18 -15.97 21.42 -27.36
N SER A 19 -16.87 22.26 -27.88
CA SER A 19 -16.62 23.69 -28.06
C SER A 19 -16.47 24.42 -26.73
N SER A 20 -17.28 24.03 -25.73
CA SER A 20 -17.21 24.59 -24.39
C SER A 20 -15.95 24.14 -23.65
N LEU A 21 -15.47 22.91 -23.89
CA LEU A 21 -14.24 22.38 -23.32
C LEU A 21 -13.00 23.06 -23.90
N LEU A 22 -12.99 23.29 -25.23
CA LEU A 22 -11.96 24.09 -25.91
C LEU A 22 -11.94 25.55 -25.43
N ALA A 23 -13.11 26.15 -25.19
CA ALA A 23 -13.19 27.51 -24.66
C ALA A 23 -12.60 27.61 -23.24
N LEU A 24 -12.82 26.61 -22.39
CA LEU A 24 -12.22 26.53 -21.05
C LEU A 24 -10.70 26.34 -21.11
N GLU A 25 -10.19 25.51 -22.03
CA GLU A 25 -8.76 25.36 -22.27
C GLU A 25 -8.12 26.66 -22.78
N GLU A 26 -8.79 27.39 -23.67
CA GLU A 26 -8.34 28.71 -24.12
C GLU A 26 -8.33 29.76 -23.00
N GLU A 27 -9.34 29.78 -22.13
CA GLU A 27 -9.35 30.69 -20.97
C GLU A 27 -8.23 30.37 -19.97
N GLU A 28 -7.92 29.10 -19.74
CA GLU A 28 -6.80 28.69 -18.89
C GLU A 28 -5.45 29.10 -19.49
N GLN A 29 -5.32 29.04 -20.83
CA GLN A 29 -4.13 29.52 -21.54
C GLN A 29 -4.03 31.05 -21.63
N ARG A 30 -5.17 31.77 -21.63
CA ARG A 30 -5.27 33.25 -21.61
C ARG A 30 -5.10 33.86 -20.23
N ALA A 31 -5.02 33.06 -19.16
CA ALA A 31 -4.72 33.55 -17.83
C ALA A 31 -3.44 34.42 -17.85
N PRO A 32 -3.48 35.66 -17.33
CA PRO A 32 -2.36 36.59 -17.46
C PRO A 32 -1.11 35.98 -16.83
N LYS A 33 -0.08 35.73 -17.64
CA LYS A 33 1.23 35.23 -17.18
C LYS A 33 1.76 36.21 -16.13
N LYS A 34 1.68 35.82 -14.85
CA LYS A 34 2.18 36.64 -13.72
C LYS A 34 3.56 37.18 -14.05
N GLN A 35 3.70 38.50 -14.09
CA GLN A 35 4.98 39.17 -14.33
C GLN A 35 6.03 38.57 -13.39
N ARG A 36 7.04 37.89 -13.97
CA ARG A 36 8.10 37.26 -13.20
C ARG A 36 8.91 38.35 -12.52
N ARG A 37 8.72 38.52 -11.21
CA ARG A 37 9.58 39.38 -10.38
C ARG A 37 11.05 39.04 -10.67
N ARG A 38 11.86 40.05 -11.02
CA ARG A 38 13.31 39.89 -11.15
C ARG A 38 13.85 39.25 -9.87
N ARG A 39 14.53 38.11 -9.99
CA ARG A 39 15.08 37.41 -8.84
C ARG A 39 16.26 38.23 -8.30
N ARG A 40 16.23 38.59 -7.01
CA ARG A 40 17.36 39.24 -6.32
C ARG A 40 18.64 38.39 -6.40
N TRP A 41 18.48 37.07 -6.36
CA TRP A 41 19.59 36.11 -6.43
C TRP A 41 19.24 34.98 -7.39
N TRP A 42 20.16 34.63 -8.28
CA TRP A 42 20.06 33.42 -9.10
C TRP A 42 20.20 32.16 -8.22
N VAL A 43 21.25 32.11 -7.40
CA VAL A 43 21.46 31.18 -6.28
C VAL A 43 21.78 32.01 -5.05
N ARG A 44 21.14 31.72 -3.91
CA ARG A 44 21.42 32.42 -2.65
C ARG A 44 22.87 32.18 -2.22
N PRO A 45 23.60 33.19 -1.72
CA PRO A 45 25.01 33.03 -1.31
C PRO A 45 25.25 31.84 -0.38
N CYS A 46 24.37 31.62 0.61
CA CYS A 46 24.47 30.51 1.56
C CYS A 46 24.28 29.10 0.96
N LEU A 47 23.89 28.99 -0.31
CA LEU A 47 23.70 27.71 -1.01
C LEU A 47 24.79 27.45 -2.06
N ARG A 48 25.78 28.34 -2.18
CA ARG A 48 26.82 28.22 -3.22
C ARG A 48 27.81 27.09 -2.93
N ASP A 49 28.10 26.82 -1.66
CA ASP A 49 29.10 25.83 -1.24
C ASP A 49 28.58 24.39 -1.17
N ARG A 50 27.52 24.06 -1.93
CA ARG A 50 26.90 22.72 -1.93
C ARG A 50 27.91 21.59 -2.14
N GLU A 51 28.80 21.74 -3.11
CA GLU A 51 29.79 20.73 -3.49
C GLU A 51 30.84 20.47 -2.39
N ARG A 52 30.96 21.36 -1.39
CA ARG A 52 31.94 21.24 -0.30
C ARG A 52 31.28 20.88 1.04
N THR A 53 30.11 21.46 1.33
CA THR A 53 29.50 21.39 2.67
C THR A 53 28.09 20.79 2.68
N GLY A 54 27.51 20.48 1.51
CA GLY A 54 26.22 19.80 1.42
C GLY A 54 26.29 18.37 1.93
N GLN A 55 25.19 17.86 2.49
CA GLN A 55 25.16 16.48 3.00
C GLN A 55 25.52 15.43 1.94
N ALA A 56 25.12 15.64 0.68
CA ALA A 56 25.44 14.69 -0.38
C ALA A 56 26.95 14.63 -0.70
N SER A 57 27.62 15.78 -0.73
CA SER A 57 29.05 15.85 -1.07
C SER A 57 29.99 15.62 0.13
N CYS A 58 29.52 15.89 1.36
CA CYS A 58 30.35 15.79 2.57
C CYS A 58 29.97 14.61 3.47
N LEU A 59 28.68 14.44 3.79
CA LEU A 59 28.25 13.43 4.75
C LEU A 59 28.16 12.04 4.11
N LEU A 60 27.52 11.89 2.95
CA LEU A 60 27.33 10.57 2.33
C LEU A 60 28.62 9.82 2.02
N PRO A 61 29.70 10.45 1.48
CA PRO A 61 30.95 9.75 1.23
C PRO A 61 31.61 9.28 2.53
N ARG A 62 31.49 10.05 3.62
CA ARG A 62 32.00 9.68 4.94
C ARG A 62 31.22 8.49 5.51
N LEU A 63 29.89 8.54 5.49
CA LEU A 63 29.07 7.41 5.94
C LEU A 63 29.42 6.15 5.14
N ARG A 64 29.50 6.28 3.82
CA ARG A 64 29.83 5.16 2.93
C ARG A 64 31.22 4.54 3.19
N SER A 65 32.20 5.35 3.62
CA SER A 65 33.58 4.88 3.81
C SER A 65 33.88 4.37 5.21
N TYR A 66 33.19 4.91 6.22
CA TYR A 66 33.53 4.68 7.63
C TYR A 66 32.44 3.95 8.42
N ASP A 67 31.16 4.05 8.03
CA ASP A 67 30.04 3.52 8.81
C ASP A 67 28.83 3.15 7.93
N GLU A 68 28.79 1.88 7.50
CA GLU A 68 27.70 1.36 6.69
C GLU A 68 26.37 1.30 7.46
N GLU A 69 26.41 1.12 8.78
CA GLU A 69 25.21 1.08 9.62
C GLU A 69 24.53 2.45 9.68
N TYR A 70 25.31 3.52 9.90
CA TYR A 70 24.79 4.88 9.82
C TYR A 70 24.33 5.25 8.41
N TYR A 71 25.00 4.77 7.36
CA TYR A 71 24.54 4.96 5.99
C TYR A 71 23.13 4.36 5.79
N ARG A 72 22.92 3.13 6.31
CA ARG A 72 21.62 2.46 6.28
C ARG A 72 20.57 3.18 7.11
N ASP A 73 20.90 3.77 8.26
CA ASP A 73 19.93 4.62 8.98
C ASP A 73 19.58 5.89 8.17
N PHE A 74 20.58 6.48 7.52
CA PHE A 74 20.42 7.74 6.80
C PHE A 74 19.55 7.62 5.53
N LEU A 75 19.79 6.60 4.69
CA LEU A 75 19.07 6.35 3.42
C LEU A 75 18.10 5.16 3.45
N ARG A 76 18.05 4.38 4.54
CA ARG A 76 17.20 3.17 4.67
C ARG A 76 17.53 2.06 3.68
N MET A 77 18.73 2.10 3.11
CA MET A 77 19.28 1.09 2.20
C MET A 77 20.81 1.02 2.32
N PRO A 78 21.43 -0.14 2.03
CA PRO A 78 22.88 -0.24 2.00
C PRO A 78 23.47 0.48 0.77
N PRO A 79 24.77 0.86 0.79
CA PRO A 79 25.42 1.56 -0.32
C PRO A 79 25.31 0.82 -1.66
N ARG A 80 25.42 -0.52 -1.65
CA ARG A 80 25.31 -1.33 -2.86
C ARG A 80 23.93 -1.22 -3.51
N SER A 81 22.86 -1.32 -2.72
CA SER A 81 21.50 -1.17 -3.25
C SER A 81 21.23 0.27 -3.71
N PHE A 82 21.88 1.28 -3.11
CA PHE A 82 21.84 2.65 -3.63
C PHE A 82 22.52 2.76 -5.01
N ASP A 83 23.66 2.11 -5.21
CA ASP A 83 24.32 2.10 -6.53
C ASP A 83 23.49 1.36 -7.57
N THR A 84 22.91 0.21 -7.20
CA THR A 84 21.97 -0.53 -8.08
C THR A 84 20.80 0.37 -8.47
N LEU A 85 20.18 1.04 -7.49
CA LEU A 85 19.08 1.97 -7.74
C LEU A 85 19.52 3.15 -8.63
N LEU A 86 20.71 3.71 -8.40
CA LEU A 86 21.27 4.80 -9.20
C LEU A 86 21.56 4.36 -10.63
N SER A 87 22.01 3.12 -10.85
CA SER A 87 22.25 2.59 -12.19
C SER A 87 20.95 2.46 -13.00
N LEU A 88 19.84 2.12 -12.34
CA LEU A 88 18.53 2.00 -12.97
C LEU A 88 17.88 3.37 -13.23
N VAL A 89 17.86 4.24 -12.20
CA VAL A 89 17.10 5.50 -12.24
C VAL A 89 17.94 6.68 -12.77
N GLY A 90 19.26 6.61 -12.61
CA GLY A 90 20.22 7.66 -12.96
C GLY A 90 20.05 8.23 -14.39
N PRO A 91 19.94 7.39 -15.43
CA PRO A 91 19.74 7.86 -16.80
C PRO A 91 18.49 8.74 -16.98
N HIS A 92 17.43 8.49 -16.21
CA HIS A 92 16.16 9.20 -16.32
C HIS A 92 16.08 10.48 -15.49
N ILE A 93 16.94 10.63 -14.47
CA ILE A 93 16.99 11.81 -13.59
C ILE A 93 18.16 12.75 -13.91
N THR A 94 19.07 12.33 -14.79
CA THR A 94 20.17 13.15 -15.29
C THR A 94 19.62 14.36 -16.05
N LYS A 95 20.24 15.51 -15.85
CA LYS A 95 19.90 16.75 -16.56
C LYS A 95 21.02 17.12 -17.51
N GLU A 96 20.65 17.71 -18.63
CA GLU A 96 21.59 18.21 -19.63
C GLU A 96 22.50 19.28 -19.03
N GLU A 97 23.78 19.19 -19.31
CA GLU A 97 24.74 20.22 -18.95
C GLU A 97 24.62 21.39 -19.92
N THR A 98 24.33 22.57 -19.38
CA THR A 98 24.21 23.80 -20.18
C THR A 98 25.37 24.73 -19.86
N ARG A 99 25.73 25.60 -20.82
CA ARG A 99 26.78 26.62 -20.63
C ARG A 99 26.52 27.60 -19.47
N PHE A 100 25.29 27.65 -18.97
CA PHE A 100 24.88 28.57 -17.89
C PHE A 100 25.08 27.98 -16.49
N ARG A 101 24.92 26.65 -16.34
CA ARG A 101 24.95 26.02 -15.02
C ARG A 101 25.18 24.51 -15.12
N ARG A 102 26.10 24.03 -14.28
CA ARG A 102 26.22 22.60 -13.98
C ARG A 102 24.97 22.07 -13.26
N PRO A 103 24.32 21.03 -13.79
CA PRO A 103 23.18 20.43 -13.14
C PRO A 103 23.56 19.80 -11.81
N ILE A 104 22.55 19.50 -10.99
CA ILE A 104 22.75 18.68 -9.80
C ILE A 104 22.96 17.26 -10.31
N SER A 105 24.00 16.59 -9.84
CA SER A 105 24.33 15.22 -10.25
C SER A 105 23.19 14.25 -9.93
N PRO A 106 23.03 13.16 -10.71
CA PRO A 106 21.96 12.20 -10.47
C PRO A 106 22.05 11.54 -9.09
N ASP A 107 23.27 11.31 -8.57
CA ASP A 107 23.53 10.82 -7.21
C ASP A 107 22.98 11.77 -6.13
N ASP A 108 23.34 13.05 -6.16
CA ASP A 108 22.80 14.08 -5.26
C ASP A 108 21.27 14.19 -5.33
N ARG A 109 20.71 14.10 -6.55
CA ARG A 109 19.27 14.17 -6.78
C ARG A 109 18.55 12.97 -6.17
N LEU A 110 19.08 11.77 -6.38
CA LEU A 110 18.54 10.54 -5.82
C LEU A 110 18.66 10.54 -4.30
N ALA A 111 19.83 10.90 -3.77
CA ALA A 111 20.07 10.97 -2.33
C ALA A 111 19.14 11.97 -1.64
N LEU A 112 18.90 13.14 -2.25
CA LEU A 112 17.94 14.11 -1.73
C LEU A 112 16.52 13.53 -1.65
N ALA A 113 16.07 12.84 -2.68
CA ALA A 113 14.73 12.26 -2.74
C ALA A 113 14.56 11.09 -1.76
N VAL A 114 15.50 10.14 -1.75
CA VAL A 114 15.50 9.00 -0.83
C VAL A 114 15.57 9.49 0.62
N ARG A 115 16.45 10.46 0.92
CA ARG A 115 16.55 11.03 2.26
C ARG A 115 15.25 11.70 2.71
N PHE A 116 14.58 12.42 1.81
CA PHE A 116 13.28 13.02 2.09
C PHE A 116 12.24 11.96 2.48
N LEU A 117 12.12 10.87 1.72
CA LEU A 117 11.18 9.77 2.00
C LEU A 117 11.55 9.01 3.29
N ALA A 118 12.84 8.74 3.49
CA ALA A 118 13.39 8.01 4.64
C ALA A 118 13.26 8.76 5.96
N ALA A 119 13.51 10.09 5.94
CA ALA A 119 13.48 10.92 7.14
C ALA A 119 12.05 11.37 7.51
N GLY A 120 11.19 11.56 6.51
CA GLY A 120 9.89 12.22 6.69
C GLY A 120 10.03 13.69 7.11
N GLU A 121 11.15 14.34 6.75
CA GLU A 121 11.39 15.73 7.08
C GLU A 121 10.69 16.69 6.10
N THR A 122 10.57 17.97 6.47
CA THR A 122 10.02 18.97 5.54
C THR A 122 11.00 19.24 4.39
N LEU A 123 10.49 19.51 3.18
CA LEU A 123 11.31 19.96 2.05
C LEU A 123 12.13 21.22 2.35
N ARG A 124 11.72 22.01 3.35
CA ARG A 124 12.50 23.15 3.86
C ARG A 124 13.77 22.68 4.56
N SER A 125 13.69 21.65 5.40
CA SER A 125 14.84 21.03 6.06
C SER A 125 15.79 20.42 5.05
N SER A 126 15.28 19.57 4.15
CA SER A 126 16.08 18.91 3.10
C SER A 126 16.79 19.94 2.20
N SER A 127 16.11 21.05 1.89
CA SER A 127 16.68 22.17 1.13
C SER A 127 17.91 22.80 1.81
N TYR A 128 17.90 22.95 3.14
CA TYR A 128 19.06 23.45 3.88
C TYR A 128 20.17 22.40 3.96
N ASN A 129 19.82 21.15 4.27
CA ASN A 129 20.77 20.04 4.43
C ASN A 129 21.56 19.72 3.15
N PHE A 130 20.89 19.74 1.99
CA PHE A 130 21.51 19.50 0.68
C PHE A 130 21.93 20.79 -0.03
N LEU A 131 21.84 21.94 0.63
CA LEU A 131 22.15 23.26 0.08
C LEU A 131 21.52 23.50 -1.31
N CYS A 132 20.26 23.12 -1.44
CA CYS A 132 19.49 23.21 -2.68
C CYS A 132 18.33 24.19 -2.48
N GLY A 133 18.02 25.02 -3.49
CA GLY A 133 16.88 25.93 -3.40
C GLY A 133 15.56 25.18 -3.20
N ARG A 134 14.66 25.65 -2.33
CA ARG A 134 13.41 24.94 -1.97
C ARG A 134 12.57 24.48 -3.16
N THR A 135 12.39 25.36 -4.16
CA THR A 135 11.66 25.03 -5.39
C THR A 135 12.37 23.97 -6.22
N THR A 136 13.71 24.00 -6.24
CA THR A 136 14.52 22.99 -6.90
C THR A 136 14.44 21.65 -6.18
N ALA A 137 14.52 21.64 -4.86
CA ALA A 137 14.37 20.43 -4.05
C ALA A 137 13.00 19.78 -4.27
N CYS A 138 11.91 20.55 -4.23
CA CYS A 138 10.56 20.06 -4.52
C CYS A 138 10.46 19.40 -5.91
N LYS A 139 11.02 20.04 -6.94
CA LYS A 139 11.06 19.48 -8.30
C LYS A 139 11.88 18.19 -8.38
N ILE A 140 13.05 18.17 -7.74
CA ILE A 140 13.89 16.97 -7.72
C ILE A 140 13.15 15.80 -7.07
N VAL A 141 12.58 16.01 -5.89
CA VAL A 141 11.86 14.94 -5.18
C VAL A 141 10.69 14.43 -6.02
N SER A 142 9.90 15.32 -6.63
CA SER A 142 8.79 14.93 -7.50
C SER A 142 9.26 14.13 -8.73
N GLU A 143 10.25 14.65 -9.46
CA GLU A 143 10.81 14.02 -10.68
C GLU A 143 11.46 12.66 -10.36
N VAL A 144 12.22 12.57 -9.27
CA VAL A 144 12.89 11.33 -8.87
C VAL A 144 11.86 10.30 -8.38
N CYS A 145 10.86 10.69 -7.59
CA CYS A 145 9.81 9.75 -7.16
C CYS A 145 9.01 9.19 -8.35
N ALA A 146 8.71 10.03 -9.35
CA ALA A 146 8.08 9.57 -10.59
C ALA A 146 8.97 8.56 -11.32
N ALA A 147 10.25 8.91 -11.54
CA ALA A 147 11.19 8.01 -12.22
C ALA A 147 11.39 6.68 -11.49
N ILE A 148 11.45 6.70 -10.15
CA ILE A 148 11.52 5.48 -9.33
C ILE A 148 10.31 4.59 -9.61
N TRP A 149 9.09 5.14 -9.59
CA TRP A 149 7.89 4.36 -9.86
C TRP A 149 7.88 3.82 -11.29
N ASP A 150 8.13 4.66 -12.28
CA ASP A 150 8.04 4.29 -13.70
C ASP A 150 9.02 3.17 -14.08
N ILE A 151 10.20 3.14 -13.44
CA ILE A 151 11.27 2.16 -13.73
C ILE A 151 11.12 0.91 -12.87
N LEU A 152 10.87 1.06 -11.57
CA LEU A 152 10.86 -0.09 -10.66
C LEU A 152 9.52 -0.81 -10.62
N SER A 153 8.39 -0.11 -10.81
CA SER A 153 7.06 -0.74 -10.74
C SER A 153 6.90 -1.92 -11.70
N PRO A 154 7.29 -1.81 -13.00
CA PRO A 154 7.21 -2.94 -13.94
C PRO A 154 8.09 -4.15 -13.57
N ILE A 155 9.13 -3.96 -12.75
CA ILE A 155 10.12 -5.00 -12.41
C ILE A 155 9.79 -5.64 -11.05
N TYR A 156 9.35 -4.83 -10.09
CA TYR A 156 9.24 -5.22 -8.69
C TYR A 156 7.80 -5.27 -8.17
N VAL A 157 6.85 -4.53 -8.76
CA VAL A 157 5.42 -4.53 -8.38
C VAL A 157 4.64 -5.24 -9.49
N VAL A 158 4.87 -6.56 -9.62
CA VAL A 158 4.32 -7.36 -10.71
C VAL A 158 3.15 -8.18 -10.21
N CYS A 159 1.96 -7.85 -10.71
CA CYS A 159 0.76 -8.65 -10.48
C CYS A 159 0.82 -9.90 -11.38
N PRO A 160 0.75 -11.13 -10.82
CA PRO A 160 0.78 -12.35 -11.62
C PRO A 160 -0.37 -12.39 -12.65
N LYS A 161 -0.06 -12.86 -13.85
CA LYS A 161 -1.02 -12.99 -14.98
C LYS A 161 -1.21 -14.41 -15.48
N THR A 162 -0.49 -15.37 -14.91
CA THR A 162 -0.52 -16.78 -15.33
C THR A 162 -0.87 -17.67 -14.14
N ALA A 163 -1.54 -18.79 -14.43
CA ALA A 163 -1.95 -19.74 -13.40
C ALA A 163 -0.74 -20.26 -12.61
N ASP A 164 0.35 -20.63 -13.27
CA ASP A 164 1.57 -21.12 -12.61
C ASP A 164 2.16 -20.10 -11.63
N ALA A 165 2.11 -18.80 -11.97
CA ALA A 165 2.60 -17.75 -11.09
C ALA A 165 1.72 -17.58 -9.86
N TRP A 166 0.40 -17.68 -10.01
CA TRP A 166 -0.55 -17.68 -8.90
C TRP A 166 -0.43 -18.92 -8.01
N ILE A 167 -0.22 -20.10 -8.60
CA ILE A 167 0.00 -21.35 -7.86
C ILE A 167 1.25 -21.25 -6.99
N ARG A 168 2.33 -20.63 -7.50
CA ARG A 168 3.53 -20.36 -6.69
C ARG A 168 3.21 -19.47 -5.48
N VAL A 169 2.50 -18.37 -5.69
CA VAL A 169 2.09 -17.48 -4.58
C VAL A 169 1.22 -18.24 -3.56
N ALA A 170 0.26 -19.05 -4.03
CA ALA A 170 -0.58 -19.85 -3.15
C ALA A 170 0.21 -20.88 -2.34
N GLY A 171 1.19 -21.55 -2.94
CA GLY A 171 2.10 -22.46 -2.23
C GLY A 171 2.94 -21.74 -1.16
N GLU A 172 3.42 -20.54 -1.45
CA GLU A 172 4.15 -19.71 -0.47
C GLU A 172 3.27 -19.32 0.73
N PHE A 173 1.98 -19.03 0.50
CA PHE A 173 1.01 -18.79 1.60
C PHE A 173 0.68 -20.04 2.40
N GLU A 174 0.57 -21.18 1.74
CA GLU A 174 0.32 -22.46 2.41
C GLU A 174 1.49 -22.87 3.30
N GLU A 175 2.73 -22.73 2.80
CA GLU A 175 3.94 -23.07 3.53
C GLU A 175 4.13 -22.17 4.77
N ARG A 176 4.01 -20.85 4.60
CA ARG A 176 4.32 -19.89 5.68
C ARG A 176 3.17 -19.61 6.64
N TRP A 177 1.96 -19.54 6.11
CA TRP A 177 0.79 -19.05 6.83
C TRP A 177 -0.29 -20.13 7.02
N ASN A 178 -0.04 -21.35 6.52
CA ASN A 178 -0.97 -22.48 6.56
C ASN A 178 -2.31 -22.15 5.91
N LEU A 179 -2.28 -21.31 4.88
CA LEU A 179 -3.48 -20.84 4.18
C LEU A 179 -3.43 -21.28 2.72
N PRO A 180 -3.98 -22.46 2.38
CA PRO A 180 -3.96 -22.97 1.01
C PRO A 180 -4.85 -22.13 0.09
N HIS A 181 -4.52 -22.18 -1.20
CA HIS A 181 -5.26 -21.50 -2.28
C HIS A 181 -5.36 -19.96 -2.11
N CYS A 182 -4.60 -19.38 -1.19
CA CYS A 182 -4.56 -17.95 -0.94
C CYS A 182 -3.64 -17.26 -1.95
N LEU A 183 -4.21 -16.41 -2.79
CA LEU A 183 -3.48 -15.65 -3.83
C LEU A 183 -2.82 -14.37 -3.29
N GLY A 184 -3.17 -13.94 -2.09
CA GLY A 184 -2.71 -12.67 -1.55
C GLY A 184 -3.64 -12.11 -0.49
N ALA A 185 -3.10 -11.24 0.35
CA ALA A 185 -3.88 -10.48 1.32
C ALA A 185 -4.13 -9.08 0.78
N ILE A 186 -5.39 -8.67 0.73
CA ILE A 186 -5.84 -7.36 0.28
C ILE A 186 -6.22 -6.50 1.50
N ASP A 187 -5.72 -5.27 1.53
CA ASP A 187 -6.10 -4.28 2.54
C ASP A 187 -6.01 -2.88 1.95
N GLY A 188 -6.83 -1.98 2.47
CA GLY A 188 -6.80 -0.58 2.10
C GLY A 188 -6.47 0.33 3.27
N LYS A 189 -5.71 1.38 2.96
CA LYS A 189 -5.27 2.43 3.89
C LYS A 189 -5.63 3.79 3.33
N HIS A 190 -5.88 4.75 4.21
CA HIS A 190 -5.89 6.17 3.87
C HIS A 190 -4.52 6.76 4.14
N VAL A 191 -3.98 7.51 3.19
CA VAL A 191 -2.79 8.34 3.32
C VAL A 191 -3.22 9.75 3.69
N SER A 192 -2.96 10.15 4.93
CA SER A 192 -3.31 11.47 5.46
C SER A 192 -2.37 12.56 4.92
N ILE A 193 -2.94 13.67 4.46
CA ILE A 193 -2.23 14.80 3.84
C ILE A 193 -2.52 16.08 4.63
N GLU A 194 -1.47 16.87 4.90
CA GLU A 194 -1.63 18.22 5.43
C GLU A 194 -1.97 19.20 4.30
N CYS A 195 -3.16 19.79 4.37
CA CYS A 195 -3.69 20.68 3.33
C CYS A 195 -2.90 22.01 3.24
N PRO A 196 -2.48 22.46 2.04
CA PRO A 196 -2.11 23.84 1.79
C PRO A 196 -3.34 24.76 1.92
N ALA A 197 -3.14 26.02 2.36
CA ALA A 197 -4.25 26.97 2.44
C ALA A 197 -4.91 27.18 1.05
N LYS A 198 -6.26 27.11 1.00
CA LYS A 198 -7.15 27.33 -0.17
C LYS A 198 -7.41 26.15 -1.13
N SER A 199 -7.32 24.91 -0.67
CA SER A 199 -7.74 23.73 -1.47
C SER A 199 -9.27 23.55 -1.40
N CYS A 200 -9.93 23.38 -2.56
CA CYS A 200 -11.38 23.16 -2.65
C CYS A 200 -11.84 21.86 -1.95
N SER A 201 -13.13 21.82 -1.64
CA SER A 201 -13.83 20.98 -0.66
C SER A 201 -13.98 19.47 -0.96
N GLN A 202 -13.51 18.97 -2.11
CA GLN A 202 -13.83 17.59 -2.56
C GLN A 202 -13.06 16.48 -1.84
N ASP A 203 -11.93 16.79 -1.21
CA ASP A 203 -11.07 15.82 -0.51
C ASP A 203 -11.26 15.84 1.02
N ARG A 204 -12.36 16.40 1.52
CA ARG A 204 -12.58 16.64 2.96
C ARG A 204 -13.21 15.39 3.61
N ASN A 205 -12.43 14.61 4.37
CA ASN A 205 -12.99 13.52 5.19
C ASN A 205 -13.89 14.06 6.30
N TYR A 206 -14.77 13.18 6.82
CA TYR A 206 -15.70 13.41 7.94
C TYR A 206 -15.05 13.97 9.22
N LYS A 207 -13.70 13.92 9.33
CA LYS A 207 -12.90 14.46 10.45
C LYS A 207 -11.95 15.61 10.06
N ASN A 208 -12.35 16.52 9.17
CA ASN A 208 -11.60 17.74 8.78
C ASN A 208 -10.19 17.51 8.17
N GLY A 209 -9.82 16.27 7.82
CA GLY A 209 -8.53 15.93 7.18
C GLY A 209 -8.67 15.59 5.70
N PHE A 210 -7.62 15.82 4.92
CA PHE A 210 -7.53 15.40 3.51
C PHE A 210 -6.82 14.05 3.45
N SER A 211 -7.37 13.06 2.76
CA SER A 211 -6.72 11.76 2.63
C SER A 211 -6.91 11.14 1.25
N LYS A 212 -5.93 10.35 0.84
CA LYS A 212 -6.01 9.52 -0.37
C LYS A 212 -6.13 8.06 0.01
N SER A 213 -7.03 7.36 -0.64
CA SER A 213 -7.14 5.93 -0.46
C SER A 213 -6.07 5.19 -1.27
N LEU A 214 -5.48 4.18 -0.64
CA LEU A 214 -4.45 3.28 -1.12
C LEU A 214 -4.98 1.86 -0.93
N LEU A 215 -5.13 1.11 -2.02
CA LEU A 215 -5.49 -0.30 -1.98
C LEU A 215 -4.28 -1.13 -2.42
N ALA A 216 -3.92 -2.17 -1.68
CA ALA A 216 -2.82 -3.04 -2.05
C ALA A 216 -3.11 -4.52 -1.79
N VAL A 217 -2.48 -5.38 -2.59
CA VAL A 217 -2.42 -6.83 -2.38
C VAL A 217 -0.97 -7.21 -2.10
N SER A 218 -0.71 -7.93 -1.01
CA SER A 218 0.61 -8.44 -0.67
C SER A 218 0.71 -9.96 -0.81
N ASP A 219 1.91 -10.45 -1.08
CA ASP A 219 2.25 -11.87 -1.00
C ASP A 219 2.73 -12.30 0.38
N ALA A 220 3.01 -13.59 0.55
CA ALA A 220 3.45 -14.20 1.81
C ALA A 220 4.78 -13.65 2.37
N TYR A 221 5.55 -12.91 1.56
CA TYR A 221 6.84 -12.31 1.88
C TYR A 221 6.75 -10.80 2.10
N TYR A 222 5.54 -10.29 2.35
CA TYR A 222 5.26 -8.88 2.57
C TYR A 222 5.51 -7.99 1.34
N ARG A 223 5.70 -8.55 0.13
CA ARG A 223 5.90 -7.78 -1.10
C ARG A 223 4.54 -7.41 -1.69
N PHE A 224 4.41 -6.21 -2.25
CA PHE A 224 3.18 -5.78 -2.90
C PHE A 224 3.07 -6.33 -4.33
N LEU A 225 2.04 -7.13 -4.60
CA LEU A 225 1.75 -7.68 -5.93
C LEU A 225 0.94 -6.71 -6.79
N TYR A 226 0.02 -5.98 -6.17
CA TYR A 226 -0.85 -5.02 -6.84
C TYR A 226 -1.06 -3.81 -5.93
N VAL A 227 -1.07 -2.62 -6.52
CA VAL A 227 -1.28 -1.37 -5.80
C VAL A 227 -2.10 -0.41 -6.66
N GLU A 228 -3.07 0.24 -6.04
CA GLU A 228 -3.88 1.29 -6.64
C GLU A 228 -3.96 2.50 -5.71
N ILE A 229 -3.60 3.68 -6.24
CA ILE A 229 -3.47 4.92 -5.47
C ILE A 229 -4.34 6.00 -6.11
N GLY A 230 -5.15 6.68 -5.30
CA GLY A 230 -5.72 7.97 -5.71
C GLY A 230 -7.23 8.09 -5.66
N HIS A 231 -7.94 7.13 -5.07
CA HIS A 231 -9.36 7.30 -4.77
C HIS A 231 -9.56 8.31 -3.64
N HIS A 232 -10.65 9.07 -3.69
CA HIS A 232 -10.96 10.07 -2.68
C HIS A 232 -11.20 9.40 -1.32
N GLY A 233 -10.73 10.04 -0.24
CA GLY A 233 -10.75 9.47 1.11
C GLY A 233 -12.12 9.19 1.72
N SER A 234 -13.21 9.60 1.07
CA SER A 234 -14.59 9.31 1.48
C SER A 234 -15.09 7.92 1.08
N GLU A 235 -14.36 7.21 0.21
CA GLU A 235 -14.76 5.92 -0.32
C GLU A 235 -14.30 4.75 0.55
N SER A 236 -15.12 3.70 0.65
CA SER A 236 -14.80 2.49 1.41
C SER A 236 -13.96 1.50 0.60
N ASP A 237 -13.19 0.65 1.30
CA ASP A 237 -12.35 -0.40 0.70
C ASP A 237 -13.09 -1.26 -0.33
N GLY A 238 -14.30 -1.70 0.03
CA GLY A 238 -15.15 -2.48 -0.86
C GLY A 238 -15.60 -1.71 -2.12
N GLY A 239 -15.85 -0.41 -2.00
CA GLY A 239 -16.23 0.45 -3.13
C GLY A 239 -15.06 0.79 -4.06
N ILE A 240 -13.85 0.88 -3.52
CA ILE A 240 -12.61 1.06 -4.28
C ILE A 240 -12.27 -0.23 -5.02
N PHE A 241 -12.30 -1.37 -4.33
CA PHE A 241 -12.05 -2.66 -4.95
C PHE A 241 -13.07 -2.96 -6.07
N ALA A 242 -14.34 -2.59 -5.90
CA ALA A 242 -15.37 -2.76 -6.91
C ALA A 242 -15.15 -1.94 -8.21
N ARG A 243 -14.23 -0.97 -8.20
CA ARG A 243 -13.84 -0.17 -9.38
C ARG A 243 -12.41 -0.48 -9.86
N SER A 244 -11.65 -1.21 -9.04
CA SER A 244 -10.25 -1.55 -9.34
C SER A 244 -10.11 -2.31 -10.65
N GLU A 245 -9.00 -2.05 -11.35
CA GLU A 245 -8.63 -2.80 -12.55
C GLU A 245 -8.47 -4.29 -12.25
N LEU A 246 -7.92 -4.62 -11.07
CA LEU A 246 -7.76 -5.99 -10.62
C LEU A 246 -9.11 -6.73 -10.56
N GLN A 247 -10.12 -6.15 -9.93
CA GLN A 247 -11.43 -6.80 -9.82
C GLN A 247 -12.10 -6.96 -11.19
N ARG A 248 -12.01 -5.94 -12.07
CA ARG A 248 -12.52 -6.03 -13.44
C ARG A 248 -11.89 -7.19 -14.21
N ARG A 249 -10.57 -7.36 -14.12
CA ARG A 249 -9.84 -8.46 -14.77
C ARG A 249 -10.15 -9.83 -14.18
N ILE A 250 -10.34 -9.92 -12.86
CA ILE A 250 -10.74 -11.17 -12.22
C ILE A 250 -12.12 -11.62 -12.69
N VAL A 251 -13.08 -10.69 -12.75
CA VAL A 251 -14.45 -11.00 -13.19
C VAL A 251 -14.50 -11.33 -14.69
N ALA A 252 -13.67 -10.69 -15.50
CA ALA A 252 -13.53 -10.97 -16.93
C ALA A 252 -12.66 -12.19 -17.27
N ASP A 253 -12.15 -12.92 -16.26
CA ASP A 253 -11.21 -14.05 -16.41
C ASP A 253 -9.92 -13.70 -17.19
N GLN A 254 -9.48 -12.45 -17.09
CA GLN A 254 -8.29 -11.91 -17.77
C GLN A 254 -7.05 -11.85 -16.87
N GLN A 255 -7.20 -12.20 -15.58
CA GLN A 255 -6.10 -12.15 -14.61
C GLN A 255 -5.32 -13.47 -14.52
N GLY A 256 -5.74 -14.50 -15.26
CA GLY A 256 -5.08 -15.81 -15.32
C GLY A 256 -5.12 -16.56 -13.99
N ILE A 257 -6.20 -16.39 -13.21
CA ILE A 257 -6.39 -17.13 -11.95
C ILE A 257 -6.47 -18.63 -12.28
N PRO A 258 -5.81 -19.51 -11.51
CA PRO A 258 -5.88 -20.95 -11.76
C PRO A 258 -7.31 -21.48 -11.63
N PRO A 259 -7.68 -22.53 -12.38
CA PRO A 259 -8.97 -23.17 -12.21
C PRO A 259 -9.12 -23.73 -10.79
N ASP A 260 -10.36 -23.88 -10.33
CA ASP A 260 -10.64 -24.47 -9.04
C ASP A 260 -9.98 -25.86 -8.93
N SER A 261 -9.33 -26.14 -7.82
CA SER A 261 -8.60 -27.39 -7.58
C SER A 261 -9.07 -28.06 -6.30
N ASP A 262 -8.84 -29.37 -6.19
CA ASP A 262 -9.24 -30.12 -5.01
C ASP A 262 -8.34 -29.79 -3.83
N LEU A 263 -8.97 -29.49 -2.69
CA LEU A 263 -8.27 -29.20 -1.44
C LEU A 263 -8.50 -30.33 -0.45
N GLY A 264 -7.56 -31.27 -0.39
CA GLY A 264 -7.66 -32.45 0.49
C GLY A 264 -8.94 -33.26 0.22
N ASN A 265 -9.62 -33.66 1.30
CA ASN A 265 -10.83 -34.50 1.23
C ASN A 265 -12.14 -33.70 1.13
N ILE A 266 -12.10 -32.37 1.10
CA ILE A 266 -13.32 -31.55 0.96
C ILE A 266 -13.70 -31.34 -0.51
N GLY A 267 -12.85 -31.74 -1.47
CA GLY A 267 -13.08 -31.59 -2.91
C GLY A 267 -12.76 -30.18 -3.40
N THR A 268 -13.37 -29.78 -4.52
CA THR A 268 -12.95 -28.61 -5.30
C THR A 268 -13.20 -27.28 -4.59
N VAL A 269 -12.17 -26.44 -4.49
CA VAL A 269 -12.17 -25.12 -3.86
C VAL A 269 -11.44 -24.11 -4.76
N PRO A 270 -12.02 -22.92 -5.00
CA PRO A 270 -11.37 -21.90 -5.80
C PRO A 270 -10.15 -21.28 -5.12
N TYR A 271 -9.30 -20.66 -5.91
CA TYR A 271 -8.28 -19.73 -5.42
C TYR A 271 -8.91 -18.39 -5.04
N PHE A 272 -8.43 -17.78 -3.95
CA PHE A 272 -9.03 -16.57 -3.38
C PHE A 272 -8.02 -15.59 -2.80
N LEU A 273 -8.39 -14.31 -2.78
CA LEU A 273 -7.76 -13.27 -1.99
C LEU A 273 -8.38 -13.23 -0.59
N VAL A 274 -7.63 -12.71 0.38
CA VAL A 274 -8.10 -12.55 1.77
C VAL A 274 -8.23 -11.08 2.10
N GLY A 275 -9.41 -10.65 2.51
CA GLY A 275 -9.70 -9.29 2.93
C GLY A 275 -10.24 -9.20 4.37
N ASP A 276 -10.31 -7.98 4.87
CA ASP A 276 -10.99 -7.66 6.13
C ASP A 276 -12.54 -7.70 6.00
N GLU A 277 -13.25 -7.34 7.08
CA GLU A 277 -14.73 -7.31 7.07
C GLU A 277 -15.30 -6.23 6.12
N ALA A 278 -14.51 -5.19 5.79
CA ALA A 278 -14.93 -4.09 4.92
C ALA A 278 -15.12 -4.51 3.47
N PHE A 279 -14.42 -5.56 3.02
CA PHE A 279 -14.58 -6.12 1.68
C PHE A 279 -15.86 -6.97 1.54
N PRO A 280 -16.44 -7.07 0.32
CA PRO A 280 -17.53 -7.97 0.05
C PRO A 280 -17.06 -9.43 0.02
N LEU A 281 -17.87 -10.36 0.54
CA LEU A 281 -17.60 -11.80 0.41
C LEU A 281 -17.94 -12.26 -1.02
N LYS A 282 -16.97 -12.84 -1.72
CA LYS A 282 -17.08 -13.36 -3.09
C LYS A 282 -16.36 -14.72 -3.22
N LYS A 283 -16.56 -15.44 -4.33
CA LYS A 283 -15.88 -16.71 -4.61
C LYS A 283 -14.35 -16.57 -4.60
N TYR A 284 -13.85 -15.45 -5.11
CA TYR A 284 -12.42 -15.11 -5.20
C TYR A 284 -11.94 -14.16 -4.09
N LEU A 285 -12.78 -13.81 -3.11
CA LEU A 285 -12.44 -12.90 -2.00
C LEU A 285 -13.10 -13.36 -0.70
N MET A 286 -12.29 -13.90 0.20
CA MET A 286 -12.71 -14.42 1.49
C MET A 286 -12.54 -13.37 2.60
N ARG A 287 -13.49 -13.35 3.53
CA ARG A 287 -13.50 -12.46 4.69
C ARG A 287 -14.00 -13.21 5.94
N PRO A 288 -13.67 -12.75 7.15
CA PRO A 288 -14.01 -13.46 8.38
C PRO A 288 -15.53 -13.56 8.61
N TYR A 289 -15.95 -14.51 9.43
CA TYR A 289 -17.29 -14.53 10.01
C TYR A 289 -17.50 -13.29 10.89
N PRO A 290 -18.68 -12.64 10.84
CA PRO A 290 -18.96 -11.48 11.67
C PRO A 290 -18.78 -11.80 13.15
N ARG A 291 -18.11 -10.92 13.91
CA ARG A 291 -17.90 -11.13 15.36
C ARG A 291 -19.19 -11.34 16.14
N LYS A 292 -20.29 -10.69 15.73
CA LYS A 292 -21.62 -10.87 16.33
C LYS A 292 -22.13 -12.32 16.25
N SER A 293 -21.70 -13.09 15.25
CA SER A 293 -22.08 -14.49 15.07
C SER A 293 -21.20 -15.48 15.86
N LEU A 294 -20.25 -14.98 16.64
CA LEU A 294 -19.30 -15.74 17.45
C LEU A 294 -19.47 -15.50 18.96
N GLN A 295 -20.27 -14.49 19.34
CA GLN A 295 -20.60 -14.18 20.73
C GLN A 295 -21.86 -14.96 21.15
N PRO A 296 -21.99 -15.34 22.44
CA PRO A 296 -23.24 -15.88 22.96
C PRO A 296 -24.38 -14.89 22.72
N THR A 297 -25.54 -15.36 22.27
CA THR A 297 -26.74 -14.54 22.11
C THR A 297 -27.10 -13.95 23.47
N ARG A 298 -27.00 -12.63 23.64
CA ARG A 298 -27.55 -11.95 24.82
C ARG A 298 -29.07 -12.12 24.79
N THR A 299 -29.63 -12.86 25.73
CA THR A 299 -31.08 -12.89 25.95
C THR A 299 -31.52 -11.48 26.37
N GLU A 300 -32.54 -10.93 25.72
CA GLU A 300 -33.07 -9.60 26.03
C GLU A 300 -33.55 -9.57 27.50
N GLY A 301 -32.83 -8.85 28.37
CA GLY A 301 -33.21 -8.69 29.79
C GLY A 301 -32.08 -8.49 30.81
N GLN A 302 -30.81 -8.71 30.48
CA GLN A 302 -29.70 -8.56 31.44
C GLN A 302 -29.01 -7.18 31.34
N THR A 303 -29.06 -6.41 32.43
CA THR A 303 -28.34 -5.15 32.63
C THR A 303 -26.83 -5.38 32.82
N ASP A 304 -26.03 -4.39 32.40
CA ASP A 304 -24.57 -4.39 32.42
C ASP A 304 -23.98 -4.78 33.79
N GLY A 305 -23.39 -5.98 33.84
CA GLY A 305 -22.61 -6.49 34.96
C GLY A 305 -22.15 -7.92 34.69
N THR A 306 -20.92 -8.06 34.17
CA THR A 306 -19.98 -9.22 34.23
C THR A 306 -20.42 -10.67 33.98
N ASP A 307 -21.69 -11.01 33.75
CA ASP A 307 -22.10 -12.41 33.60
C ASP A 307 -22.38 -12.74 32.13
N GLN A 308 -21.32 -13.10 31.40
CA GLN A 308 -21.47 -13.85 30.14
C GLN A 308 -21.81 -15.29 30.51
N ALA A 309 -22.95 -15.81 30.03
CA ALA A 309 -23.27 -17.23 30.17
C ALA A 309 -22.09 -18.08 29.63
N PRO A 310 -21.58 -19.07 30.38
CA PRO A 310 -20.44 -19.87 29.95
C PRO A 310 -20.78 -20.62 28.65
N ASP A 311 -19.80 -20.77 27.75
CA ASP A 311 -19.93 -21.50 26.46
C ASP A 311 -20.43 -22.96 26.65
N GLU A 312 -20.46 -23.46 27.90
CA GLU A 312 -20.96 -24.78 28.32
C GLU A 312 -22.49 -24.93 28.27
N GLU A 313 -23.27 -23.84 28.32
CA GLU A 313 -24.75 -23.90 28.23
C GLU A 313 -25.27 -24.04 26.80
N ARG A 314 -24.40 -23.96 25.78
CA ARG A 314 -24.78 -24.02 24.37
C ARG A 314 -24.91 -25.48 23.89
N PRO A 315 -25.89 -25.80 23.01
CA PRO A 315 -25.98 -27.14 22.41
C PRO A 315 -24.65 -27.56 21.77
N PRO A 316 -24.20 -28.83 21.92
CA PRO A 316 -22.90 -29.29 21.44
C PRO A 316 -22.63 -28.97 19.96
N ALA A 317 -23.65 -29.11 19.10
CA ALA A 317 -23.57 -28.81 17.67
C ALA A 317 -23.32 -27.32 17.37
N GLU A 318 -23.91 -26.42 18.16
CA GLU A 318 -23.70 -24.97 18.01
C GLU A 318 -22.34 -24.54 18.53
N ARG A 319 -21.85 -25.19 19.60
CA ARG A 319 -20.50 -24.99 20.11
C ARG A 319 -19.45 -25.40 19.10
N GLU A 320 -19.60 -26.57 18.48
CA GLU A 320 -18.70 -27.05 17.42
C GLU A 320 -18.71 -26.12 16.20
N ALA A 321 -19.89 -25.68 15.76
CA ALA A 321 -20.01 -24.72 14.67
C ALA A 321 -19.37 -23.36 14.99
N CYS A 322 -19.48 -22.90 16.24
CA CYS A 322 -18.83 -21.67 16.70
C CYS A 322 -17.31 -21.82 16.71
N ASN A 323 -16.78 -22.90 17.29
CA ASN A 323 -15.35 -23.18 17.32
C ASN A 323 -14.76 -23.26 15.91
N ARG A 324 -15.45 -23.95 14.98
CA ARG A 324 -15.06 -24.01 13.56
C ARG A 324 -14.93 -22.62 12.93
N ARG A 325 -15.88 -21.72 13.19
CA ARG A 325 -15.84 -20.35 12.67
C ARG A 325 -14.74 -19.51 13.32
N ARG A 326 -14.45 -19.72 14.61
CA ARG A 326 -13.33 -19.05 15.31
C ARG A 326 -11.98 -19.50 14.75
N ILE A 327 -11.76 -20.80 14.56
CA ILE A 327 -10.54 -21.35 13.92
C ILE A 327 -10.37 -20.77 12.52
N PHE A 328 -11.44 -20.76 11.71
CA PHE A 328 -11.40 -20.12 10.38
C PHE A 328 -11.00 -18.64 10.47
N ASN A 329 -11.60 -17.87 11.37
CA ASN A 329 -11.27 -16.46 11.54
C ASN A 329 -9.81 -16.25 11.97
N TYR A 330 -9.30 -17.11 12.86
CA TYR A 330 -7.91 -17.07 13.29
C TYR A 330 -6.95 -17.33 12.12
N ARG A 331 -7.16 -18.43 11.37
CA ARG A 331 -6.37 -18.77 10.17
C ARG A 331 -6.38 -17.66 9.12
N LEU A 332 -7.56 -17.09 8.87
CA LEU A 332 -7.71 -15.98 7.94
C LEU A 332 -7.01 -14.70 8.44
N SER A 333 -7.04 -14.45 9.76
CA SER A 333 -6.34 -13.33 10.39
C SER A 333 -4.83 -13.42 10.17
N ARG A 334 -4.23 -14.61 10.28
CA ARG A 334 -2.79 -14.83 10.00
C ARG A 334 -2.41 -14.44 8.57
N GLY A 335 -3.20 -14.88 7.59
CA GLY A 335 -3.00 -14.48 6.19
C GLY A 335 -3.18 -12.97 5.98
N ARG A 336 -4.19 -12.37 6.61
CA ARG A 336 -4.47 -10.93 6.51
C ARG A 336 -3.41 -10.07 7.20
N ARG A 337 -2.79 -10.55 8.29
CA ARG A 337 -1.69 -9.86 8.99
C ARG A 337 -0.48 -9.63 8.08
N VAL A 338 -0.36 -10.38 6.99
CA VAL A 338 0.72 -10.22 6.00
C VAL A 338 0.69 -8.84 5.33
N VAL A 339 -0.48 -8.40 4.86
CA VAL A 339 -0.59 -7.07 4.23
C VAL A 339 -0.51 -5.94 5.26
N GLU A 340 -1.00 -6.18 6.49
CA GLU A 340 -0.81 -5.24 7.60
C GLU A 340 0.68 -5.06 7.95
N ASN A 341 1.42 -6.16 8.06
CA ASN A 341 2.87 -6.14 8.26
C ASN A 341 3.58 -5.43 7.12
N ALA A 342 3.20 -5.69 5.86
CA ALA A 342 3.78 -5.01 4.70
C ALA A 342 3.63 -3.49 4.80
N PHE A 343 2.42 -2.99 5.11
CA PHE A 343 2.18 -1.56 5.35
C PHE A 343 2.94 -1.02 6.58
N GLY A 344 3.01 -1.80 7.66
CA GLY A 344 3.75 -1.45 8.87
C GLY A 344 5.24 -1.25 8.62
N ILE A 345 5.87 -2.21 7.94
CA ILE A 345 7.28 -2.17 7.51
C ILE A 345 7.51 -0.98 6.57
N LEU A 346 6.62 -0.80 5.58
CA LEU A 346 6.68 0.32 4.64
C LEU A 346 6.71 1.67 5.38
N ALA A 347 5.80 1.88 6.33
CA ALA A 347 5.72 3.12 7.10
C ALA A 347 6.89 3.29 8.09
N GLN A 348 7.36 2.21 8.73
CA GLN A 348 8.50 2.26 9.63
C GLN A 348 9.78 2.69 8.89
N LYS A 349 10.00 2.13 7.68
CA LYS A 349 11.18 2.39 6.86
C LYS A 349 11.09 3.75 6.18
N TRP A 350 9.94 4.09 5.60
CA TRP A 350 9.71 5.38 4.93
C TRP A 350 8.91 6.31 5.82
N ARG A 351 9.63 7.05 6.68
CA ARG A 351 9.01 7.87 7.75
C ARG A 351 8.11 8.98 7.23
N ILE A 352 8.17 9.34 5.94
CA ILE A 352 7.19 10.23 5.31
C ILE A 352 5.75 9.72 5.46
N LEU A 353 5.54 8.40 5.56
CA LEU A 353 4.22 7.78 5.73
C LEU A 353 3.81 7.65 7.21
N ARG A 354 4.65 8.09 8.17
CA ARG A 354 4.30 8.05 9.61
C ARG A 354 3.56 9.28 10.07
N ARG A 355 3.67 10.41 9.37
CA ARG A 355 3.01 11.66 9.73
C ARG A 355 2.33 12.27 8.51
N PRO A 356 1.19 12.95 8.68
CA PRO A 356 0.63 13.78 7.63
C PRO A 356 1.70 14.73 7.08
N PHE A 357 1.81 14.82 5.76
CA PHE A 357 2.79 15.67 5.09
C PHE A 357 2.14 16.64 4.12
N ARG A 358 2.81 17.77 3.86
CA ARG A 358 2.32 18.80 2.93
C ARG A 358 2.73 18.46 1.51
N ALA A 359 1.77 18.06 0.69
CA ALA A 359 1.94 17.82 -0.72
C ALA A 359 0.64 18.09 -1.47
N ASN A 360 0.73 18.30 -2.79
CA ASN A 360 -0.44 18.27 -3.66
C ASN A 360 -0.82 16.80 -3.95
N THR A 361 -2.04 16.60 -4.42
CA THR A 361 -2.64 15.31 -4.79
C THR A 361 -1.71 14.46 -5.67
N GLU A 362 -1.09 15.06 -6.69
CA GLU A 362 -0.17 14.39 -7.61
C GLU A 362 1.13 13.93 -6.94
N ASN A 363 1.79 14.81 -6.17
CA ASN A 363 3.03 14.44 -5.47
C ASN A 363 2.78 13.42 -4.36
N THR A 364 1.64 13.48 -3.67
CA THR A 364 1.27 12.43 -2.71
C THR A 364 1.25 11.06 -3.38
N SER A 365 0.61 10.95 -4.55
CA SER A 365 0.61 9.69 -5.30
C SER A 365 2.04 9.27 -5.68
N ARG A 366 2.87 10.19 -6.18
CA ARG A 366 4.27 9.91 -6.53
C ARG A 366 5.10 9.43 -5.33
N TYR A 367 4.94 10.06 -4.17
CA TYR A 367 5.73 9.71 -2.98
C TYR A 367 5.34 8.32 -2.45
N VAL A 368 4.04 8.05 -2.36
CA VAL A 368 3.54 6.74 -1.91
C VAL A 368 3.96 5.64 -2.89
N ALA A 369 3.79 5.88 -4.19
CA ALA A 369 4.19 4.96 -5.25
C ALA A 369 5.70 4.65 -5.19
N ALA A 370 6.54 5.68 -5.06
CA ALA A 370 7.98 5.50 -4.92
C ALA A 370 8.36 4.68 -3.68
N CYS A 371 7.73 4.93 -2.52
CA CYS A 371 7.98 4.15 -1.31
C CYS A 371 7.66 2.66 -1.51
N ILE A 372 6.55 2.34 -2.18
CA ILE A 372 6.12 0.97 -2.47
C ILE A 372 7.10 0.28 -3.43
N ALA A 373 7.49 0.97 -4.50
CA ALA A 373 8.49 0.46 -5.44
C ALA A 373 9.83 0.18 -4.76
N LEU A 374 10.31 1.11 -3.91
CA LEU A 374 11.55 0.94 -3.14
C LEU A 374 11.44 -0.20 -2.12
N HIS A 375 10.26 -0.40 -1.51
CA HIS A 375 10.01 -1.50 -0.58
C HIS A 375 10.19 -2.86 -1.26
N ASN A 376 9.53 -3.08 -2.40
CA ASN A 376 9.68 -4.32 -3.15
C ASN A 376 11.10 -4.50 -3.71
N PHE A 377 11.73 -3.41 -4.17
CA PHE A 377 13.12 -3.42 -4.61
C PHE A 377 14.05 -3.92 -3.49
N LEU A 378 13.96 -3.34 -2.30
CA LEU A 378 14.85 -3.70 -1.18
C LEU A 378 14.58 -5.12 -0.66
N LEU A 379 13.35 -5.63 -0.77
CA LEU A 379 13.03 -7.02 -0.42
C LEU A 379 13.53 -8.05 -1.45
N LYS A 380 13.68 -7.68 -2.72
CA LYS A 380 13.98 -8.60 -3.83
C LYS A 380 15.40 -8.49 -4.38
N GLU A 381 16.07 -7.35 -4.22
CA GLU A 381 17.37 -7.07 -4.86
C GLU A 381 18.47 -8.05 -4.42
N SER A 382 18.59 -8.31 -3.12
CA SER A 382 19.56 -9.25 -2.58
C SER A 382 19.13 -9.76 -1.22
N GLN A 383 19.62 -10.93 -0.81
CA GLN A 383 19.36 -11.46 0.54
C GLN A 383 19.88 -10.49 1.62
N VAL A 384 21.04 -9.86 1.40
CA VAL A 384 21.61 -8.85 2.30
C VAL A 384 20.69 -7.63 2.42
N SER A 385 20.19 -7.11 1.30
CA SER A 385 19.22 -6.01 1.30
C SER A 385 17.92 -6.41 2.00
N SER A 386 17.39 -7.61 1.71
CA SER A 386 16.15 -8.12 2.30
C SER A 386 16.27 -8.29 3.81
N THR A 387 17.33 -8.92 4.31
CA THR A 387 17.59 -9.07 5.76
C THR A 387 17.87 -7.73 6.43
N SER A 388 18.55 -6.78 5.75
CA SER A 388 18.74 -5.44 6.29
C SER A 388 17.44 -4.61 6.32
N TYR A 389 16.57 -4.82 5.34
CA TYR A 389 15.33 -4.08 5.20
C TYR A 389 14.23 -4.64 6.11
N CYS A 390 14.10 -5.95 6.21
CA CYS A 390 13.13 -6.66 7.05
C CYS A 390 13.85 -7.79 7.82
N PRO A 391 14.63 -7.47 8.86
CA PRO A 391 15.27 -8.51 9.69
C PRO A 391 14.23 -9.40 10.39
N PRO A 392 14.59 -10.64 10.80
CA PRO A 392 13.70 -11.49 11.58
C PRO A 392 13.16 -10.77 12.82
N GLY A 393 11.86 -10.93 13.11
CA GLY A 393 11.17 -10.18 14.16
C GLY A 393 10.70 -8.77 13.77
N THR A 394 10.86 -8.37 12.49
CA THR A 394 10.27 -7.11 12.02
C THR A 394 8.76 -7.20 12.00
N GLY A 395 8.19 -8.14 11.25
CA GLY A 395 6.74 -8.43 11.21
C GLY A 395 6.25 -9.13 12.47
N ASP A 396 4.93 -9.13 12.66
CA ASP A 396 4.31 -9.86 13.77
C ASP A 396 4.55 -11.36 13.63
N THR A 397 4.89 -12.02 14.72
CA THR A 397 5.12 -13.47 14.80
C THR A 397 4.26 -14.06 15.90
N ASP A 398 3.89 -15.32 15.77
CA ASP A 398 3.29 -16.05 16.87
C ASP A 398 4.41 -16.71 17.66
N ASP A 399 4.33 -16.73 18.99
CA ASP A 399 5.33 -17.43 19.79
C ASP A 399 5.06 -18.93 19.88
N TRP A 400 5.94 -19.65 20.58
CA TRP A 400 5.84 -21.10 20.71
C TRP A 400 4.61 -21.55 21.53
N GLU A 401 4.02 -20.65 22.30
CA GLU A 401 2.74 -20.84 23.01
C GLU A 401 1.55 -20.37 22.17
N GLY A 402 1.80 -19.76 21.01
CA GLY A 402 0.76 -19.28 20.12
C GLY A 402 0.31 -17.83 20.31
N ASN A 403 0.84 -17.15 21.30
CA ASN A 403 0.51 -15.76 21.58
C ASN A 403 1.09 -14.85 20.49
N GLU A 404 0.29 -13.88 20.05
CA GLU A 404 0.72 -12.90 19.06
C GLU A 404 1.79 -11.97 19.65
N ARG A 405 3.04 -12.10 19.17
CA ARG A 405 4.11 -11.14 19.45
C ARG A 405 4.14 -10.08 18.35
N GLY A 406 3.81 -8.86 18.75
CA GLY A 406 3.93 -7.69 17.89
C GLY A 406 5.37 -7.53 17.40
N GLY A 407 5.53 -7.35 16.10
CA GLY A 407 6.82 -7.16 15.47
C GLY A 407 7.47 -5.83 15.88
N SER A 408 8.78 -5.69 15.65
CA SER A 408 9.50 -4.45 15.98
C SER A 408 8.93 -3.22 15.27
N TRP A 409 8.21 -3.38 14.16
CA TRP A 409 7.51 -2.25 13.51
C TRP A 409 6.43 -1.61 14.38
N ARG A 410 5.92 -2.33 15.39
CA ARG A 410 4.94 -1.83 16.37
C ARG A 410 5.56 -1.13 17.59
N ALA A 411 6.88 -1.23 17.78
CA ALA A 411 7.56 -0.78 19.00
C ALA A 411 7.51 0.75 19.21
N GLU A 412 7.34 1.54 18.15
CA GLU A 412 7.14 2.98 18.28
C GLU A 412 5.67 3.38 18.13
N PRO A 413 5.02 3.90 19.20
CA PRO A 413 3.62 4.27 19.14
C PRO A 413 3.39 5.40 18.12
N ASN A 414 2.61 5.09 17.09
CA ASN A 414 2.28 5.99 15.99
C ASN A 414 0.96 6.71 16.31
N SER A 415 0.96 7.63 17.29
CA SER A 415 -0.26 8.36 17.70
C SER A 415 -0.85 9.26 16.58
N THR A 416 -0.10 9.50 15.51
CA THR A 416 -0.45 10.36 14.36
C THR A 416 -0.08 9.70 13.02
N ALA A 417 -0.33 8.40 12.86
CA ALA A 417 -0.01 7.65 11.64
C ALA A 417 -0.63 8.29 10.38
N ALA A 418 0.15 8.44 9.31
CA ALA A 418 -0.41 8.90 8.04
C ALA A 418 -1.27 7.81 7.39
N LEU A 419 -0.90 6.53 7.56
CA LEU A 419 -1.70 5.38 7.13
C LEU A 419 -2.75 5.00 8.18
N THR A 420 -4.02 5.11 7.84
CA THR A 420 -5.14 4.66 8.71
C THR A 420 -6.02 3.65 7.97
N SER A 421 -6.47 2.58 8.62
CA SER A 421 -7.40 1.61 8.00
C SER A 421 -8.70 2.28 7.56
N GLN A 422 -9.30 1.82 6.46
CA GLN A 422 -10.59 2.35 6.01
C GLN A 422 -11.76 1.64 6.70
N SER A 423 -12.95 2.22 6.59
CA SER A 423 -14.20 1.63 7.10
C SER A 423 -15.11 1.22 5.95
N GLY A 424 -15.58 -0.03 5.97
CA GLY A 424 -16.37 -0.64 4.91
C GLY A 424 -17.88 -0.36 4.89
N THR A 425 -18.50 -0.56 3.72
CA THR A 425 -19.95 -0.68 3.55
C THR A 425 -20.32 -2.11 3.12
N ARG A 426 -21.37 -2.69 3.69
CA ARG A 426 -21.70 -4.12 3.52
C ARG A 426 -22.49 -4.39 2.23
N GLY A 427 -21.84 -5.03 1.24
CA GLY A 427 -22.54 -5.65 0.11
C GLY A 427 -23.17 -7.01 0.49
N ARG A 428 -24.29 -7.38 -0.15
CA ARG A 428 -24.94 -8.70 0.02
C ARG A 428 -24.14 -9.80 -0.69
N PRO A 429 -23.63 -10.83 0.02
CA PRO A 429 -22.90 -11.94 -0.62
C PRO A 429 -23.84 -12.91 -1.34
N THR A 430 -23.30 -13.67 -2.31
CA THR A 430 -24.01 -14.77 -2.97
C THR A 430 -24.05 -16.01 -2.06
N SER A 431 -25.08 -16.86 -2.23
CA SER A 431 -25.19 -18.14 -1.51
C SER A 431 -23.98 -19.05 -1.72
N LEU A 432 -23.44 -19.07 -2.94
CA LEU A 432 -22.23 -19.81 -3.29
C LEU A 432 -21.00 -19.36 -2.47
N ALA A 433 -20.84 -18.05 -2.23
CA ALA A 433 -19.69 -17.55 -1.47
C ALA A 433 -19.77 -17.93 0.01
N TYR A 434 -20.98 -18.04 0.58
CA TYR A 434 -21.18 -18.60 1.92
C TYR A 434 -20.81 -20.07 1.99
N ALA A 435 -21.30 -20.87 1.03
CA ALA A 435 -21.00 -22.30 0.96
C ALA A 435 -19.48 -22.56 0.85
N MET A 436 -18.77 -21.78 0.03
CA MET A 436 -17.31 -21.89 -0.10
C MET A 436 -16.58 -21.55 1.20
N ARG A 437 -17.00 -20.50 1.91
CA ARG A 437 -16.42 -20.15 3.20
C ARG A 437 -16.67 -21.23 4.25
N ASP A 438 -17.90 -21.76 4.31
CA ASP A 438 -18.25 -22.84 5.24
C ASP A 438 -17.46 -24.12 4.93
N LYS A 439 -17.24 -24.42 3.65
CA LYS A 439 -16.40 -25.53 3.18
C LYS A 439 -14.93 -25.37 3.62
N LEU A 440 -14.35 -24.19 3.43
CA LEU A 440 -13.01 -23.86 3.94
C LEU A 440 -12.94 -23.94 5.48
N SER A 441 -13.98 -23.50 6.19
CA SER A 441 -14.05 -23.62 7.64
C SER A 441 -14.00 -25.09 8.10
N HIS A 442 -14.62 -25.99 7.33
CA HIS A 442 -14.58 -27.43 7.59
C HIS A 442 -13.22 -28.05 7.29
N TYR A 443 -12.53 -27.59 6.24
CA TYR A 443 -11.17 -28.03 5.93
C TYR A 443 -10.20 -27.78 7.10
N PHE A 444 -10.22 -26.60 7.71
CA PHE A 444 -9.31 -26.27 8.80
C PHE A 444 -9.50 -27.11 10.06
N ILE A 445 -10.64 -27.78 10.24
CA ILE A 445 -10.85 -28.72 11.36
C ILE A 445 -10.62 -30.18 10.99
N THR A 446 -10.44 -30.49 9.70
CA THR A 446 -10.24 -31.84 9.17
C THR A 446 -8.85 -31.98 8.54
N ALA A 447 -8.74 -32.05 7.21
CA ALA A 447 -7.48 -32.29 6.51
C ALA A 447 -6.46 -31.15 6.68
N GLY A 448 -6.93 -29.92 6.91
CA GLY A 448 -6.08 -28.74 7.11
C GLY A 448 -5.75 -28.44 8.57
N LYS A 449 -6.14 -29.32 9.52
CA LYS A 449 -5.93 -29.14 10.95
C LYS A 449 -4.44 -29.08 11.27
N VAL A 450 -4.06 -28.07 12.05
CA VAL A 450 -2.70 -27.95 12.60
C VAL A 450 -2.72 -28.15 14.11
N PRO A 451 -1.61 -28.62 14.73
CA PRO A 451 -1.60 -29.00 16.13
C PRO A 451 -1.95 -27.87 17.12
N TRP A 452 -1.58 -26.64 16.79
CA TRP A 452 -1.66 -25.50 17.70
C TRP A 452 -2.97 -24.70 17.61
N GLN A 453 -3.87 -24.98 16.66
CA GLN A 453 -5.01 -24.07 16.38
C GLN A 453 -6.10 -24.10 17.43
N ASP A 454 -6.25 -25.21 18.15
CA ASP A 454 -7.29 -25.37 19.16
C ASP A 454 -6.94 -24.61 20.45
N ASP A 455 -5.65 -24.38 20.70
CA ASP A 455 -5.15 -23.60 21.86
C ASP A 455 -5.37 -22.08 21.69
N MET A 456 -5.75 -21.63 20.49
CA MET A 456 -5.83 -20.21 20.11
C MET A 456 -7.26 -19.61 20.19
N VAL A 457 -8.28 -20.43 20.44
CA VAL A 457 -9.69 -20.16 20.08
C VAL A 457 -10.68 -20.29 21.24
#